data_AF-A0A536W660-F1
#
_entry.id   AF-A0A536W660-F1
#
_cell.length_a   1.000
_cell.length_b   1.000
_cell.length_c   1.000
_cell.angle_alpha   90.00
_cell.angle_beta   90.00
_cell.angle_gamma   90.00
#
_symmetry.space_group_name_H-M   'P 1'
#
loop_
_entity.id
_entity.type
_entity.pdbx_description
1 polymer ?
#
loop_
_entity_poly.entity_id
_entity_poly.type
_entity_poly.pdbx_seq_one_letter_code
_entity_poly.pdbx_strand_id
1 'polypeptide(L)'
;AGIHFVKVLRELGLHDDLAPRLHGYPNGARAMEALAISRGSGLIGGTQVTEINATPGVTLVGTLPAPFELATTYAVAVCSSAHEPELAQRFVQMLAGPDSLQLRRQAGFEP
;
A
#
# COMPACT_ATOMS: atom_id res chain seq x y z
N ALA A 1 -4.12 -5.25 1.00
CA ALA A 1 -5.10 -4.21 0.63
C ALA A 1 -6.29 -4.76 -0.16
N GLY A 2 -6.12 -5.46 -1.29
CA GLY A 2 -7.24 -5.91 -2.14
C GLY A 2 -8.34 -6.73 -1.44
N ILE A 3 -7.96 -7.72 -0.62
CA ILE A 3 -8.93 -8.51 0.18
C ILE A 3 -9.74 -7.62 1.14
N HIS A 4 -9.07 -6.68 1.80
CA HIS A 4 -9.73 -5.72 2.69
C HIS A 4 -10.68 -4.80 1.93
N PHE A 5 -10.27 -4.30 0.76
CA PHE A 5 -11.13 -3.47 -0.09
C PHE A 5 -12.41 -4.21 -0.50
N VAL A 6 -12.30 -5.48 -0.90
CA VAL A 6 -13.47 -6.33 -1.20
C VAL A 6 -14.37 -6.50 0.03
N LYS A 7 -13.81 -6.68 1.22
CA LYS A 7 -14.58 -6.75 2.47
C LYS A 7 -15.35 -5.46 2.73
N VAL A 8 -14.72 -4.30 2.55
CA VAL A 8 -15.36 -2.98 2.70
C VAL A 8 -16.53 -2.83 1.71
N LEU A 9 -16.34 -3.20 0.44
CA LEU A 9 -17.44 -3.15 -0.54
C LEU A 9 -18.64 -4.02 -0.15
N ARG A 10 -18.40 -5.18 0.48
CA ARG A 10 -19.48 -6.04 0.99
C ARG A 10 -20.18 -5.42 2.19
N GLU A 11 -19.43 -4.83 3.11
CA GLU A 11 -19.97 -4.17 4.29
C GLU A 11 -20.83 -2.94 3.94
N LEU A 12 -20.46 -2.23 2.87
CA LEU A 12 -21.25 -1.12 2.31
C LEU A 12 -22.43 -1.58 1.43
N GLY A 13 -22.59 -2.89 1.18
CA GLY A 13 -23.62 -3.41 0.28
C GLY A 13 -23.40 -3.10 -1.20
N LEU A 14 -22.20 -2.66 -1.59
CA LEU A 14 -21.86 -2.24 -2.96
C LEU A 14 -21.22 -3.35 -3.80
N HIS A 15 -20.83 -4.47 -3.18
CA HIS A 15 -20.04 -5.49 -3.86
C HIS A 15 -20.72 -6.04 -5.11
N ASP A 16 -21.98 -6.46 -5.02
CA ASP A 16 -22.63 -7.17 -6.12
C ASP A 16 -22.96 -6.24 -7.29
N ASP A 17 -23.35 -4.99 -7.00
CA ASP A 17 -23.56 -3.94 -8.01
C ASP A 17 -22.27 -3.58 -8.75
N LEU A 18 -21.13 -3.62 -8.05
CA LEU A 18 -19.83 -3.28 -8.62
C LEU A 18 -19.08 -4.48 -9.19
N ALA A 19 -19.44 -5.71 -8.83
CA ALA A 19 -18.71 -6.92 -9.21
C ALA A 19 -18.39 -7.02 -10.71
N PRO A 20 -19.30 -6.67 -11.66
CA PRO A 20 -18.99 -6.70 -13.09
C PRO A 20 -17.90 -5.69 -13.53
N ARG A 21 -17.58 -4.71 -12.68
CA ARG A 21 -16.64 -3.62 -12.95
C ARG A 21 -15.34 -3.75 -12.15
N LEU A 22 -15.26 -4.71 -11.22
CA LEU A 22 -14.07 -4.93 -10.40
C LEU A 22 -13.01 -5.71 -11.17
N HIS A 23 -11.79 -5.17 -11.21
CA HIS A 23 -10.63 -5.81 -11.80
C HIS A 23 -9.62 -6.15 -10.69
N GLY A 24 -9.49 -7.44 -10.38
CA GLY A 24 -8.52 -7.94 -9.41
C GLY A 24 -7.14 -8.14 -10.01
N TYR A 25 -6.09 -7.84 -9.25
CA TYR A 25 -4.69 -8.03 -9.63
C TYR A 25 -3.90 -8.77 -8.54
N PRO A 26 -2.75 -9.38 -8.85
CA PRO A 26 -1.98 -10.17 -7.88
C PRO A 26 -1.45 -9.37 -6.68
N ASN A 27 -1.22 -8.07 -6.84
CA ASN A 27 -0.81 -7.15 -5.77
C ASN A 27 -1.15 -5.70 -6.16
N GLY A 28 -0.98 -4.77 -5.22
CA GLY A 28 -1.34 -3.36 -5.42
C GLY A 28 -0.48 -2.65 -6.45
N ALA A 29 0.83 -2.93 -6.50
CA ALA A 29 1.71 -2.38 -7.53
C ALA A 29 1.21 -2.71 -8.95
N ARG A 30 0.85 -3.99 -9.21
CA ARG A 30 0.27 -4.40 -10.50
C ARG A 30 -1.09 -3.75 -10.76
N ALA A 31 -1.92 -3.55 -9.72
CA ALA A 31 -3.18 -2.84 -9.86
C ALA A 31 -2.99 -1.37 -10.24
N MET A 32 -2.01 -0.68 -9.65
CA MET A 32 -1.73 0.73 -9.93
C MET A 32 -1.09 0.92 -11.30
N GLU A 33 -0.20 0.03 -11.73
CA GLU A 33 0.35 0.03 -13.09
C GLU A 33 -0.75 -0.14 -14.14
N ALA A 34 -1.69 -1.06 -13.90
CA ALA A 34 -2.83 -1.25 -14.78
C ALA A 34 -3.75 -0.01 -14.81
N LEU A 35 -3.96 0.63 -13.66
CA LEU A 35 -4.72 1.87 -13.58
C LEU A 35 -4.03 3.01 -14.36
N ALA A 36 -2.72 3.14 -14.25
CA ALA A 36 -1.94 4.20 -14.91
C ALA A 36 -2.04 4.18 -16.44
N ILE A 37 -2.17 2.99 -17.03
CA ILE A 37 -2.28 2.81 -18.49
C ILE A 37 -3.73 2.68 -19.00
N SER A 38 -4.70 2.62 -18.08
CA SER A 38 -6.11 2.46 -18.42
C SER A 38 -6.66 3.73 -19.06
N ARG A 39 -7.57 3.55 -20.04
CA ARG A 39 -8.23 4.65 -20.75
C ARG A 39 -9.65 4.81 -20.22
N GLY A 40 -10.11 6.06 -20.08
CA GLY A 40 -11.45 6.38 -19.62
C GLY A 40 -11.45 7.51 -18.61
N SER A 41 -12.63 7.87 -18.13
CA SER A 41 -12.80 8.85 -17.06
C SER A 41 -13.43 8.19 -15.84
N GLY A 42 -13.17 8.74 -14.64
CA GLY A 42 -13.71 8.22 -13.38
C GLY A 42 -13.16 6.86 -12.97
N LEU A 43 -11.95 6.51 -13.42
CA LEU A 43 -11.28 5.27 -12.99
C LEU A 43 -10.75 5.45 -11.56
N ILE A 44 -11.01 4.45 -10.71
CA ILE A 44 -10.56 4.41 -9.32
C ILE A 44 -9.95 3.03 -9.07
N GLY A 45 -8.81 3.01 -8.39
CA GLY A 45 -8.21 1.80 -7.83
C GLY A 45 -8.00 1.96 -6.32
N GLY A 46 -7.82 0.84 -5.63
CA GLY A 46 -7.59 0.83 -4.19
C GLY A 46 -6.44 -0.10 -3.82
N THR A 47 -5.40 0.45 -3.20
CA THR A 47 -4.34 -0.32 -2.54
C THR A 47 -3.64 0.51 -1.45
N GLN A 48 -2.49 0.08 -0.92
CA GLN A 48 -1.72 0.83 0.06
C GLN A 48 -1.20 2.15 -0.52
N VAL A 49 -1.15 3.20 0.31
CA VAL A 49 -0.58 4.52 -0.06
C VAL A 49 0.84 4.38 -0.60
N THR A 50 1.62 3.45 -0.03
CA THR A 50 3.00 3.19 -0.46
C THR A 50 3.11 2.68 -1.90
N GLU A 51 2.17 1.86 -2.34
CA GLU A 51 2.12 1.34 -3.71
C GLU A 51 1.60 2.40 -4.69
N ILE A 52 0.69 3.28 -4.25
CA ILE A 52 0.18 4.40 -5.06
C ILE A 52 1.29 5.43 -5.29
N ASN A 53 1.96 5.88 -4.23
CA ASN A 53 3.02 6.90 -4.32
C ASN A 53 4.24 6.41 -5.13
N ALA A 54 4.49 5.10 -5.14
CA ALA A 54 5.56 4.51 -5.93
C ALA A 54 5.22 4.33 -7.42
N THR A 55 3.96 4.54 -7.84
CA THR A 55 3.51 4.28 -9.21
C THR A 55 3.34 5.59 -10.00
N PRO A 56 4.14 5.86 -11.05
CA PRO A 56 3.92 6.99 -11.92
C PRO A 56 2.60 6.87 -12.70
N GLY A 57 1.94 8.01 -12.96
CA GLY A 57 0.72 8.05 -13.77
C GLY A 57 -0.58 7.79 -13.00
N VAL A 58 -0.52 7.59 -11.68
CA VAL A 58 -1.68 7.62 -10.79
C VAL A 58 -1.55 8.76 -9.79
N THR A 59 -2.65 9.09 -9.11
CA THR A 59 -2.68 10.12 -8.08
C THR A 59 -3.44 9.59 -6.88
N LEU A 60 -2.88 9.76 -5.69
CA LEU A 60 -3.56 9.47 -4.44
C LEU A 60 -4.72 10.46 -4.26
N VAL A 61 -5.95 9.95 -4.21
CA VAL A 61 -7.17 10.77 -4.04
C VAL A 61 -7.69 10.79 -2.60
N GLY A 62 -7.22 9.88 -1.75
CA GLY A 62 -7.60 9.81 -0.34
C GLY A 62 -7.41 8.41 0.25
N THR A 63 -7.47 8.32 1.57
CA THR A 63 -7.59 7.06 2.31
C THR A 63 -9.06 6.73 2.53
N LEU A 64 -9.37 5.44 2.76
CA LEU A 64 -10.69 5.07 3.23
C LEU A 64 -10.91 5.68 4.62
N PRO A 65 -12.09 6.25 4.91
CA PRO A 65 -12.37 6.81 6.22
C PRO A 65 -12.50 5.70 7.27
N ALA A 66 -12.30 6.03 8.55
CA ALA A 66 -12.69 5.15 9.64
C ALA A 66 -14.20 4.80 9.54
N PRO A 67 -14.61 3.54 9.81
CA PRO A 67 -13.81 2.41 10.30
C PRO A 67 -13.19 1.55 9.18
N PHE A 68 -13.26 1.98 7.92
CA PHE A 68 -12.88 1.18 6.74
C PHE A 68 -11.41 1.30 6.35
N GLU A 69 -10.64 2.13 7.03
CA GLU A 69 -9.19 2.20 6.86
C GLU A 69 -8.51 0.86 7.21
N LEU A 70 -7.28 0.68 6.76
CA LEU A 70 -6.44 -0.46 7.11
C LEU A 70 -5.02 0.02 7.42
N ALA A 71 -4.75 0.23 8.70
CA ALA A 71 -3.39 0.43 9.17
C ALA A 71 -2.59 -0.87 8.99
N THR A 72 -1.49 -0.81 8.24
CA THR A 72 -0.58 -1.95 8.05
C THR A 72 0.75 -1.65 8.70
N THR A 73 1.07 -2.36 9.79
CA THR A 73 2.35 -2.24 10.45
C THR A 73 3.40 -3.05 9.70
N TYR A 74 4.47 -2.37 9.26
CA TYR A 74 5.67 -3.02 8.71
C TYR A 74 6.73 -3.11 9.80
N ALA A 75 7.28 -4.30 10.00
CA ALA A 75 8.35 -4.55 10.95
C ALA A 75 9.61 -5.05 10.22
N VAL A 76 10.77 -4.70 10.77
CA VAL A 76 12.06 -5.18 10.31
C VAL A 76 12.82 -5.77 11.50
N ALA A 77 13.49 -6.90 11.31
CA ALA A 77 14.24 -7.59 12.35
C ALA A 77 15.53 -8.18 11.77
N VAL A 78 16.53 -8.38 12.63
CA VAL A 78 17.77 -9.10 12.29
C VAL A 78 17.53 -10.59 12.48
N CYS A 79 17.86 -11.40 11.47
CA CYS A 79 17.80 -12.86 11.57
C CYS A 79 18.76 -13.36 12.66
N SER A 80 18.32 -14.32 13.48
CA SER A 80 19.15 -14.90 14.55
C SER A 80 20.42 -15.59 14.03
N SER A 81 20.41 -16.03 12.77
CA SER A 81 21.54 -16.65 12.07
C SER A 81 22.32 -15.68 11.19
N ALA A 82 22.18 -14.37 11.37
CA ALA A 82 22.93 -13.39 10.59
C ALA A 82 24.44 -13.60 10.77
N HIS A 83 25.17 -13.68 9.66
CA HIS A 83 26.63 -13.83 9.69
C HIS A 83 27.30 -12.59 10.30
N GLU A 84 26.74 -11.41 10.02
CA GLU A 84 27.21 -10.11 10.48
C GLU A 84 26.09 -9.39 11.25
N PRO A 85 25.76 -9.82 12.49
CA PRO A 85 24.60 -9.32 13.22
C PRO A 85 24.71 -7.83 13.54
N GLU A 86 25.92 -7.33 13.80
CA GLU A 86 26.17 -5.92 14.08
C GLU A 86 25.91 -5.03 12.85
N LEU A 87 26.35 -5.45 11.66
CA LEU A 87 26.10 -4.72 10.42
C LEU A 87 24.61 -4.76 10.05
N ALA A 88 23.94 -5.91 10.24
CA ALA A 88 22.51 -6.02 10.05
C ALA A 88 21.74 -5.07 10.99
N GLN A 89 22.15 -4.99 12.27
CA GLN A 89 21.54 -4.08 13.24
C GLN A 89 21.73 -2.62 12.84
N ARG A 90 22.93 -2.24 12.36
CA ARG A 90 23.19 -0.88 11.85
C ARG A 90 22.30 -0.54 10.65
N PHE A 91 22.11 -1.50 9.72
CA PHE A 91 21.20 -1.31 8.60
C PHE A 91 19.75 -1.09 9.04
N VAL A 92 19.27 -1.89 10.01
CA VAL A 92 17.93 -1.71 10.60
C VAL A 92 17.79 -0.33 11.25
N GLN A 93 18.80 0.13 11.99
CA GLN A 93 18.81 1.46 12.58
C GLN A 93 18.75 2.58 11.54
N MET A 94 19.46 2.44 10.41
CA MET A 94 19.38 3.41 9.31
C MET A 94 17.99 3.40 8.66
N LEU A 95 17.41 2.21 8.44
CA LEU A 95 16.11 2.06 7.78
C LEU A 95 14.92 2.55 8.63
N ALA A 96 14.97 2.36 9.95
CA ALA A 96 13.89 2.71 10.87
C ALA A 96 14.13 4.01 11.66
N GLY A 97 15.37 4.52 11.65
CA GLY A 97 15.80 5.68 12.40
C GLY A 97 15.28 7.03 11.87
N PRO A 98 15.68 8.13 12.53
CA PRO A 98 15.27 9.49 12.16
C PRO A 98 15.76 9.90 10.76
N ASP A 99 16.94 9.44 10.34
CA ASP A 99 17.57 9.84 9.08
C ASP A 99 16.73 9.43 7.85
N SER A 100 15.99 8.33 7.94
CA SER A 100 15.11 7.84 6.87
C SER A 100 13.64 8.25 7.05
N LEU A 101 13.29 8.97 8.13
CA LEU A 101 11.90 9.32 8.43
C LEU A 101 11.24 10.11 7.29
N GLN A 102 11.94 11.08 6.71
CA GLN A 102 11.40 11.89 5.62
C GLN A 102 11.15 11.04 4.37
N LEU A 103 12.08 10.13 4.04
CA LEU A 103 11.95 9.22 2.91
C LEU A 103 10.76 8.28 3.10
N ARG A 104 10.58 7.74 4.31
CA ARG A 104 9.43 6.89 4.67
C ARG A 104 8.11 7.65 4.54
N ARG A 105 8.04 8.90 5.01
CA ARG A 105 6.85 9.75 4.83
C ARG A 105 6.53 10.03 3.37
N GLN A 106 7.54 10.36 2.56
CA GLN A 106 7.38 10.56 1.11
C GLN A 106 6.89 9.28 0.43
N ALA A 107 7.42 8.13 0.85
CA ALA A 107 6.98 6.82 0.39
C ALA A 107 5.58 6.43 0.91
N GLY A 108 4.94 7.21 1.78
CA GLY A 108 3.57 6.95 2.24
C GLY A 108 3.45 6.16 3.55
N PHE A 109 4.53 6.03 4.32
CA PHE A 109 4.48 5.45 5.67
C PHE A 109 4.07 6.51 6.70
N GLU A 110 3.23 6.11 7.65
CA GLU A 110 2.88 6.89 8.82
C GLU A 110 3.93 6.70 9.94
N PRO A 111 4.16 7.71 10.81
CA PRO A 111 5.15 7.65 11.90
C PRO A 111 4.86 6.59 12.96
#